data_AF-A0A2H1W7B1-F1
#
_entry.id   AF-A0A2H1W7B1-F1
#
_cell.length_a   1.000
_cell.length_b   1.000
_cell.length_c   1.000
_cell.angle_alpha   90.00
_cell.angle_beta   90.00
_cell.angle_gamma   90.00
#
_symmetry.space_group_name_H-M   'P 1'
#
loop_
_entity.id
_entity.type
_entity.pdbx_description
1 polymer ?
#
loop_
_entity_poly.entity_id
_entity_poly.type
_entity_poly.pdbx_seq_one_letter_code
_entity_poly.pdbx_strand_id
1 'polypeptide(L)'
;MDLKTFGEDNFDPKQWINKAWSSSGNQEKEIFVANTVSRLQLYMKQLTNALDETTTQIVTSIPRILQDASSLQLEGAMLQQKLLSLEQKVQSVEEQTGHSIESLQKIDTLKSRLENAASALREADKWAALATSLEDILESGVPTQSDKLAELAEQVAAMTASLEVLSDAPDYENKRLQLETLYNRLEAAISPPLIEALTQMDADRTATYVSLFAGMGRTVSVSRCWRRAAAARLSAEWRRLDSHTLAALNRMLSSEAGKQVDWLTNVLKSETPVTELIRLYTDLLLSLDPSPTKVVSANLKLCSSSDEGILLLTDLRTDIDDFVNCIQNILDAPRQNKETVTPSIIRDFARAAYAPLRELLPKYTELQTRLFLDYLNDPQLNQEDLLELSRSILTVSERCEGWLSTAFSKVKRIAGEALYAVYMPAVENFASSLSNLIAAHSRRIESAFLSSASAGQVTGVLSNTFPASLMLQTAAANILAALAETRDVEGRWKM
;
A
#
# COMPACT_ATOMS: atom_id res chain seq x y z
N MET A 1 16.68 -64.20 -87.54
CA MET A 1 15.99 -63.45 -88.61
C MET A 1 15.25 -62.34 -87.92
N ASP A 2 15.60 -61.09 -88.22
CA ASP A 2 14.88 -59.93 -87.69
C ASP A 2 13.63 -59.72 -88.56
N LEU A 3 12.45 -59.68 -87.94
CA LEU A 3 11.15 -59.59 -88.62
C LEU A 3 10.87 -58.17 -89.12
N LYS A 4 11.60 -57.17 -88.61
CA LYS A 4 11.45 -55.77 -89.02
C LYS A 4 11.86 -55.55 -90.47
N THR A 5 12.81 -56.34 -90.99
CA THR A 5 13.29 -56.20 -92.37
C THR A 5 12.24 -56.51 -93.43
N PHE A 6 11.18 -57.28 -93.10
CA PHE A 6 10.08 -57.56 -94.04
C PHE A 6 9.05 -56.43 -94.14
N GLY A 7 9.05 -55.49 -93.19
CA GLY A 7 8.16 -54.33 -93.17
C GLY A 7 8.83 -53.05 -93.66
N GLU A 8 10.07 -53.13 -94.18
CA GLU A 8 10.80 -52.00 -94.75
C GLU A 8 10.38 -51.77 -96.22
N ASP A 9 10.14 -50.52 -96.62
CA ASP A 9 9.63 -50.15 -97.97
C ASP A 9 10.57 -50.55 -99.13
N ASN A 10 11.84 -50.84 -98.85
CA ASN A 10 12.89 -51.17 -99.83
C ASN A 10 13.35 -52.64 -99.74
N PHE A 11 12.55 -53.53 -99.16
CA PHE A 11 12.90 -54.93 -99.00
C PHE A 11 13.13 -55.65 -100.36
N ASP A 12 14.33 -56.22 -100.56
CA ASP A 12 14.69 -57.04 -101.73
C ASP A 12 14.78 -58.54 -101.34
N PRO A 13 13.79 -59.36 -101.75
CA PRO A 13 13.77 -60.79 -101.48
C PRO A 13 15.00 -61.54 -102.03
N LYS A 14 15.52 -61.13 -103.19
CA LYS A 14 16.67 -61.81 -103.82
C LYS A 14 17.93 -61.59 -103.01
N GLN A 15 18.17 -60.34 -102.59
CA GLN A 15 19.31 -60.02 -101.73
C GLN A 15 19.22 -60.75 -100.39
N TRP A 16 18.02 -60.79 -99.79
CA TRP A 16 17.81 -61.48 -98.53
C TRP A 16 18.06 -62.99 -98.63
N ILE A 17 17.51 -63.67 -99.65
CA ILE A 17 17.74 -65.12 -99.87
C ILE A 17 19.23 -65.38 -100.12
N ASN A 18 19.88 -64.58 -100.97
CA ASN A 18 21.29 -64.74 -101.28
C ASN A 18 22.19 -64.53 -100.04
N LYS A 19 21.85 -63.57 -99.17
CA LYS A 19 22.57 -63.32 -97.91
C LYS A 19 22.36 -64.44 -96.88
N ALA A 20 21.15 -64.98 -96.83
CA ALA A 20 20.82 -66.10 -95.96
C ALA A 20 21.47 -67.41 -96.46
N TRP A 21 21.62 -67.56 -97.78
CA TRP A 21 22.35 -68.68 -98.41
C TRP A 21 23.87 -68.56 -98.29
N SER A 22 24.45 -67.38 -98.51
CA SER A 22 25.90 -67.19 -98.36
C SER A 22 26.39 -67.51 -96.94
N SER A 23 25.48 -67.44 -95.97
CA SER A 23 25.72 -67.82 -94.57
C SER A 23 25.37 -69.29 -94.25
N SER A 24 24.77 -70.06 -95.17
CA SER A 24 24.26 -71.42 -94.90
C SER A 24 25.24 -72.56 -95.17
N GLY A 25 26.55 -72.26 -95.31
CA GLY A 25 27.70 -73.17 -95.28
C GLY A 25 27.48 -74.61 -95.80
N ASN A 26 27.83 -74.87 -97.07
CA ASN A 26 27.84 -76.19 -97.74
C ASN A 26 26.64 -77.14 -97.47
N GLN A 27 25.51 -76.66 -96.90
CA GLN A 27 24.25 -77.39 -96.89
C GLN A 27 23.74 -77.53 -98.32
N GLU A 28 23.03 -78.61 -98.62
CA GLU A 28 22.35 -78.72 -99.91
C GLU A 28 21.27 -77.63 -100.02
N LYS A 29 21.22 -76.96 -101.18
CA LYS A 29 20.32 -75.82 -101.46
C LYS A 29 18.87 -76.11 -101.10
N GLU A 30 18.42 -77.32 -101.39
CA GLU A 30 17.04 -77.74 -101.15
C GLU A 30 16.70 -77.78 -99.65
N ILE A 31 17.60 -78.28 -98.81
CA ILE A 31 17.39 -78.39 -97.36
C ILE A 31 17.32 -77.01 -96.71
N PHE A 32 18.20 -76.08 -97.12
CA PHE A 32 18.18 -74.71 -96.61
C PHE A 32 16.91 -73.96 -96.99
N VAL A 33 16.51 -74.06 -98.28
CA VAL A 33 15.28 -73.42 -98.78
C VAL A 33 14.07 -74.01 -98.06
N ALA A 34 13.98 -75.33 -97.92
CA ALA A 34 12.87 -76.00 -97.23
C ALA A 34 12.75 -75.57 -95.76
N ASN A 35 13.86 -75.48 -95.02
CA ASN A 35 13.86 -75.03 -93.63
C ASN A 35 13.48 -73.54 -93.50
N THR A 36 13.97 -72.70 -94.41
CA THR A 36 13.66 -71.28 -94.42
C THR A 36 12.18 -71.04 -94.73
N VAL A 37 11.65 -71.74 -95.74
CA VAL A 37 10.22 -71.71 -96.08
C VAL A 37 9.37 -72.18 -94.90
N SER A 38 9.73 -73.31 -94.26
CA SER A 38 8.99 -73.84 -93.12
C SER A 38 8.94 -72.86 -91.94
N ARG A 39 10.07 -72.19 -91.65
CA ARG A 39 10.13 -71.15 -90.61
C ARG A 39 9.29 -69.94 -90.97
N LEU A 40 9.39 -69.44 -92.20
CA LEU A 40 8.56 -68.32 -92.68
C LEU A 40 7.07 -68.67 -92.63
N GLN A 41 6.69 -69.90 -92.98
CA GLN A 41 5.31 -70.38 -92.89
C GLN A 41 4.81 -70.42 -91.44
N LEU A 42 5.63 -70.91 -90.50
CA LEU A 42 5.27 -70.91 -89.08
C LEU A 42 5.09 -69.48 -88.55
N TYR A 43 5.97 -68.56 -88.94
CA TYR A 43 5.85 -67.14 -88.56
C TYR A 43 4.62 -66.49 -89.18
N MET A 44 4.35 -66.73 -90.47
CA MET A 44 3.15 -66.23 -91.13
C MET A 44 1.90 -66.71 -90.40
N LYS A 45 1.85 -67.99 -90.01
CA LYS A 45 0.75 -68.55 -89.22
C LYS A 45 0.62 -67.91 -87.83
N GLN A 46 1.73 -67.68 -87.12
CA GLN A 46 1.70 -67.00 -85.82
C GLN A 46 1.22 -65.56 -85.94
N LEU A 47 1.66 -64.84 -86.97
CA LEU A 47 1.31 -63.45 -87.21
C LEU A 47 -0.16 -63.32 -87.64
N THR A 48 -0.64 -64.22 -88.49
CA THR A 48 -2.07 -64.32 -88.84
C THR A 48 -2.93 -64.63 -87.63
N ASN A 49 -2.53 -65.57 -86.77
CA ASN A 49 -3.29 -65.89 -85.57
C ASN A 49 -3.35 -64.70 -84.59
N ALA A 50 -2.23 -64.02 -84.37
CA ALA A 50 -2.19 -62.84 -83.50
C ALA A 50 -3.03 -61.68 -84.08
N LEU A 51 -3.01 -61.50 -85.40
CA LEU A 51 -3.84 -60.53 -86.09
C LEU A 51 -5.33 -60.86 -85.99
N ASP A 52 -5.72 -62.13 -86.16
CA ASP A 52 -7.11 -62.56 -86.01
C ASP A 52 -7.59 -62.43 -84.57
N GLU A 53 -6.76 -62.76 -83.58
CA GLU A 53 -7.09 -62.61 -82.16
C GLU A 53 -7.29 -61.15 -81.78
N THR A 54 -6.36 -60.27 -82.19
CA THR A 54 -6.49 -58.81 -81.97
C THR A 54 -7.66 -58.22 -82.74
N THR A 55 -7.89 -58.63 -84.00
CA THR A 55 -9.04 -58.18 -84.79
C THR A 55 -10.35 -58.61 -84.14
N THR A 56 -10.45 -59.85 -83.65
CA THR A 56 -11.63 -60.36 -82.96
C THR A 56 -11.87 -59.61 -81.64
N GLN A 57 -10.81 -59.33 -80.88
CA GLN A 57 -10.91 -58.48 -79.68
C GLN A 57 -11.40 -57.07 -80.03
N ILE A 58 -10.83 -56.43 -81.05
CA ILE A 58 -11.23 -55.08 -81.49
C ILE A 58 -12.70 -55.06 -81.94
N VAL A 59 -13.11 -56.02 -82.77
CA VAL A 59 -14.48 -56.12 -83.29
C VAL A 59 -15.49 -56.36 -82.16
N THR A 60 -15.10 -57.08 -81.11
CA THR A 60 -15.99 -57.34 -79.96
C THR A 60 -15.97 -56.23 -78.91
N SER A 61 -14.87 -55.49 -78.75
CA SER A 61 -14.72 -54.47 -77.71
C SER A 61 -15.17 -53.07 -78.15
N ILE A 62 -14.93 -52.66 -79.40
CA ILE A 62 -15.26 -51.31 -79.89
C ILE A 62 -16.76 -50.96 -79.71
N PRO A 63 -17.73 -51.85 -80.04
CA PRO A 63 -19.14 -51.54 -79.87
C PRO A 63 -19.51 -51.27 -78.41
N ARG A 64 -18.92 -52.01 -77.46
CA ARG A 64 -19.12 -51.77 -76.01
C ARG A 64 -18.54 -50.43 -75.59
N ILE A 65 -17.32 -50.11 -76.02
CA ILE A 65 -16.67 -48.82 -75.69
C ILE A 65 -17.48 -47.65 -76.26
N LEU A 66 -18.02 -47.76 -77.49
CA LEU A 66 -18.88 -46.74 -78.07
C LEU A 66 -20.20 -46.58 -77.30
N GLN A 67 -20.78 -47.69 -76.84
CA GLN A 67 -21.98 -47.65 -76.00
C GLN A 67 -21.69 -47.00 -74.64
N ASP A 68 -20.59 -47.37 -73.98
CA ASP A 68 -20.17 -46.82 -72.70
C ASP A 68 -19.87 -45.32 -72.81
N ALA A 69 -19.17 -44.91 -73.88
CA ALA A 69 -18.89 -43.49 -74.17
C ALA A 69 -20.18 -42.69 -74.41
N SER A 70 -21.16 -43.29 -75.11
CA SER A 70 -22.47 -42.66 -75.33
C SER A 70 -23.26 -42.53 -74.03
N SER A 71 -23.22 -43.55 -73.16
CA SER A 71 -23.82 -43.51 -71.82
C SER A 71 -23.18 -42.42 -70.96
N LEU A 72 -21.84 -42.35 -70.95
CA LEU A 72 -21.10 -41.33 -70.21
C LEU A 72 -21.43 -39.91 -70.70
N GLN A 73 -21.58 -39.71 -72.01
CA GLN A 73 -21.98 -38.41 -72.57
C GLN A 73 -23.39 -38.03 -72.10
N LEU A 74 -24.33 -38.98 -72.11
CA LEU A 74 -25.70 -38.75 -71.65
C LEU A 74 -25.74 -38.44 -70.15
N GLU A 75 -25.00 -39.20 -69.34
CA GLU A 75 -24.85 -38.97 -67.90
C GLU A 75 -24.21 -37.62 -67.60
N GLY A 76 -23.18 -37.23 -68.36
CA GLY A 76 -22.53 -35.92 -68.26
C GLY A 76 -23.50 -34.77 -68.59
N ALA A 77 -24.31 -34.92 -69.63
CA ALA A 77 -25.35 -33.93 -69.97
C ALA A 77 -26.42 -33.84 -68.87
N MET A 78 -26.86 -34.98 -68.32
CA MET A 78 -27.80 -34.99 -67.20
C MET A 78 -27.19 -34.36 -65.94
N LEU A 79 -25.90 -34.60 -65.67
CA LEU A 79 -25.20 -33.99 -64.54
C LEU A 79 -25.11 -32.48 -64.70
N GLN A 80 -24.77 -31.99 -65.91
CA GLN A 80 -24.74 -30.56 -66.21
C GLN A 80 -26.12 -29.92 -65.98
N GLN A 81 -27.19 -30.57 -66.45
CA GLN A 81 -28.55 -30.09 -66.21
C GLN A 81 -28.90 -30.07 -64.72
N LYS A 82 -28.51 -31.11 -63.97
CA LYS A 82 -28.70 -31.17 -62.51
C LYS A 82 -27.91 -30.07 -61.80
N LEU A 83 -26.68 -29.78 -62.21
CA LEU A 83 -25.85 -28.72 -61.63
C LEU A 83 -26.46 -27.34 -61.86
N LEU A 84 -26.91 -27.04 -63.08
CA LEU A 84 -27.60 -25.78 -63.37
C LEU A 84 -28.90 -25.64 -62.57
N SER A 85 -29.66 -26.72 -62.43
CA SER A 85 -30.85 -26.72 -61.58
C SER A 85 -30.50 -26.54 -60.10
N LEU A 86 -29.38 -27.09 -59.64
CA LEU A 86 -28.91 -26.94 -58.27
C LEU A 86 -28.47 -25.50 -58.01
N GLU A 87 -27.72 -24.90 -58.93
CA GLU A 87 -27.29 -23.49 -58.85
C GLU A 87 -28.50 -22.55 -58.76
N GLN A 88 -29.51 -22.74 -59.63
CA GLN A 88 -30.75 -21.97 -59.56
C GLN A 88 -31.49 -22.17 -58.23
N LYS A 89 -31.52 -23.41 -57.70
CA LYS A 89 -32.13 -23.69 -56.39
C LYS A 89 -31.34 -23.04 -55.25
N VAL A 90 -30.02 -23.06 -55.29
CA VAL A 90 -29.16 -22.43 -54.28
C VAL A 90 -29.35 -20.93 -54.30
N GLN A 91 -29.37 -20.30 -55.48
CA GLN A 91 -29.60 -18.86 -55.60
C GLN A 91 -31.02 -18.48 -55.13
N SER A 92 -32.04 -19.26 -55.49
CA SER A 92 -33.41 -19.06 -54.98
C SER A 92 -33.49 -19.23 -53.46
N VAL A 93 -32.75 -20.19 -52.88
CA VAL A 93 -32.66 -20.36 -51.43
C VAL A 93 -31.90 -19.18 -50.82
N GLU A 94 -30.81 -18.70 -51.38
CA GLU A 94 -30.08 -17.54 -50.86
C GLU A 94 -30.93 -16.26 -50.86
N GLU A 95 -31.68 -16.01 -51.93
CA GLU A 95 -32.63 -14.90 -52.02
C GLU A 95 -33.78 -15.06 -51.00
N GLN A 96 -34.34 -16.25 -50.86
CA GLN A 96 -35.46 -16.51 -49.93
C GLN A 96 -35.02 -16.57 -48.46
N THR A 97 -33.81 -17.04 -48.19
CA THR A 97 -33.25 -17.23 -46.83
C THR A 97 -32.54 -15.97 -46.35
N GLY A 98 -31.93 -15.19 -47.23
CA GLY A 98 -31.30 -13.90 -46.88
C GLY A 98 -32.29 -12.92 -46.26
N HIS A 99 -33.47 -12.77 -46.87
CA HIS A 99 -34.56 -11.99 -46.28
C HIS A 99 -35.06 -12.56 -44.95
N SER A 100 -35.10 -13.88 -44.82
CA SER A 100 -35.53 -14.55 -43.59
C SER A 100 -34.51 -14.35 -42.45
N ILE A 101 -33.20 -14.42 -42.74
CA ILE A 101 -32.11 -14.18 -41.78
C ILE A 101 -32.07 -12.71 -41.36
N GLU A 102 -32.20 -11.78 -42.30
CA GLU A 102 -32.27 -10.34 -41.99
C GLU A 102 -33.49 -10.02 -41.11
N SER A 103 -34.64 -10.65 -41.39
CA SER A 103 -35.84 -10.53 -40.58
C SER A 103 -35.64 -11.11 -39.16
N LEU A 104 -35.00 -12.28 -39.04
CA LEU A 104 -34.66 -12.87 -37.74
C LEU A 104 -33.72 -11.98 -36.93
N GLN A 105 -32.70 -11.38 -37.55
CA GLN A 105 -31.79 -10.45 -36.86
C GLN A 105 -32.52 -9.18 -36.40
N LYS A 106 -33.43 -8.64 -37.21
CA LYS A 106 -34.30 -7.52 -36.81
C LYS A 106 -35.19 -7.90 -35.62
N ILE A 107 -35.76 -9.10 -35.63
CA ILE A 107 -36.58 -9.60 -34.51
C ILE A 107 -35.73 -9.80 -33.26
N ASP A 108 -34.54 -10.37 -33.36
CA ASP A 108 -33.65 -10.61 -32.23
C ASP A 108 -33.18 -9.31 -31.58
N THR A 109 -32.79 -8.33 -32.40
CA THR A 109 -32.43 -6.98 -31.91
C THR A 109 -33.63 -6.27 -31.25
N LEU A 110 -34.84 -6.40 -31.82
CA LEU A 110 -36.06 -5.90 -31.19
C LEU A 110 -36.36 -6.61 -29.86
N LYS A 111 -36.20 -7.93 -29.82
CA LYS A 111 -36.40 -8.74 -28.63
C LYS A 111 -35.44 -8.34 -27.52
N SER A 112 -34.14 -8.24 -27.81
CA SER A 112 -33.14 -7.80 -26.83
C SER A 112 -33.43 -6.39 -26.30
N ARG A 113 -33.83 -5.45 -27.18
CA ARG A 113 -34.25 -4.10 -26.77
C ARG A 113 -35.49 -4.12 -25.88
N LEU A 114 -36.48 -4.95 -26.20
CA LEU A 114 -37.70 -5.11 -25.41
C LEU A 114 -37.41 -5.74 -24.04
N GLU A 115 -36.55 -6.77 -23.99
CA GLU A 115 -36.14 -7.41 -22.74
C GLU A 115 -35.38 -6.42 -21.83
N ASN A 116 -34.45 -5.64 -22.40
CA ASN A 116 -33.74 -4.59 -21.66
C ASN A 116 -34.70 -3.51 -21.15
N ALA A 117 -35.62 -3.03 -22.00
CA ALA A 117 -36.62 -2.03 -21.60
C ALA A 117 -37.58 -2.57 -20.53
N ALA A 118 -38.02 -3.83 -20.65
CA ALA A 118 -38.88 -4.47 -19.65
C ALA A 118 -38.14 -4.65 -18.31
N SER A 119 -36.87 -5.01 -18.34
CA SER A 119 -36.02 -5.09 -17.13
C SER A 119 -35.85 -3.72 -16.48
N ALA A 120 -35.55 -2.68 -17.27
CA ALA A 120 -35.41 -1.31 -16.76
C ALA A 120 -36.73 -0.78 -16.17
N LEU A 121 -37.87 -1.04 -16.81
CA LEU A 121 -39.18 -0.66 -16.27
C LEU A 121 -39.49 -1.37 -14.94
N ARG A 122 -39.23 -2.69 -14.85
CA ARG A 122 -39.40 -3.43 -13.59
C ARG A 122 -38.52 -2.88 -12.48
N GLU A 123 -37.27 -2.55 -12.79
CA GLU A 123 -36.36 -2.00 -11.80
C GLU A 123 -36.76 -0.57 -11.41
N ALA A 124 -37.31 0.21 -12.34
CA ALA A 124 -37.87 1.54 -12.05
C ALA A 124 -39.10 1.47 -11.14
N ASP A 125 -40.02 0.52 -11.38
CA ASP A 125 -41.19 0.30 -10.52
C ASP A 125 -40.77 -0.16 -9.12
N LYS A 126 -39.79 -1.08 -9.05
CA LYS A 126 -39.20 -1.54 -7.79
C LYS A 126 -38.54 -0.39 -7.05
N TRP A 127 -37.75 0.44 -7.72
CA TRP A 127 -37.12 1.61 -7.14
C TRP A 127 -38.17 2.57 -6.56
N ALA A 128 -39.24 2.85 -7.29
CA ALA A 128 -40.32 3.75 -6.83
C ALA A 128 -41.00 3.20 -5.57
N ALA A 129 -41.31 1.89 -5.54
CA ALA A 129 -41.89 1.25 -4.36
C ALA A 129 -40.95 1.30 -3.14
N LEU A 130 -39.63 1.07 -3.35
CA LEU A 130 -38.63 1.15 -2.30
C LEU A 130 -38.46 2.58 -1.77
N ALA A 131 -38.51 3.59 -2.65
CA ALA A 131 -38.41 5.00 -2.30
C ALA A 131 -39.61 5.46 -1.45
N THR A 132 -40.84 5.13 -1.87
CA THR A 132 -42.05 5.42 -1.09
C THR A 132 -42.03 4.74 0.27
N SER A 133 -41.64 3.46 0.33
CA SER A 133 -41.52 2.74 1.59
C SER A 133 -40.46 3.38 2.52
N LEU A 134 -39.32 3.84 1.98
CA LEU A 134 -38.32 4.54 2.78
C LEU A 134 -38.83 5.90 3.27
N GLU A 135 -39.57 6.64 2.44
CA GLU A 135 -40.23 7.90 2.85
C GLU A 135 -41.20 7.65 4.01
N ASP A 136 -42.05 6.63 3.93
CA ASP A 136 -42.98 6.24 4.99
C ASP A 136 -42.25 5.89 6.31
N ILE A 137 -41.12 5.17 6.23
CA ILE A 137 -40.28 4.85 7.40
C ILE A 137 -39.68 6.12 8.00
N LEU A 138 -39.22 7.06 7.17
CA LEU A 138 -38.67 8.34 7.64
C LEU A 138 -39.74 9.24 8.27
N GLU A 139 -40.99 9.17 7.81
CA GLU A 139 -42.11 9.91 8.40
C GLU A 139 -42.63 9.29 9.70
N SER A 140 -42.73 7.97 9.76
CA SER A 140 -43.15 7.24 10.96
C SER A 140 -42.06 7.14 12.04
N GLY A 141 -40.80 7.37 11.66
CA GLY A 141 -39.63 7.33 12.52
C GLY A 141 -38.84 6.02 12.34
N VAL A 142 -37.51 6.13 12.31
CA VAL A 142 -36.64 4.98 12.07
C VAL A 142 -36.79 3.94 13.19
N PRO A 143 -37.04 2.67 12.86
CA PRO A 143 -37.19 1.61 13.85
C PRO A 143 -35.91 1.43 14.68
N THR A 144 -36.09 1.16 15.97
CA THR A 144 -34.99 0.85 16.91
C THR A 144 -34.85 -0.66 17.19
N GLN A 145 -35.79 -1.46 16.70
CA GLN A 145 -35.78 -2.93 16.82
C GLN A 145 -34.79 -3.53 15.81
N SER A 146 -33.93 -4.46 16.25
CA SER A 146 -32.86 -5.03 15.43
C SER A 146 -33.38 -5.67 14.13
N ASP A 147 -34.45 -6.46 14.20
CA ASP A 147 -35.03 -7.13 13.03
C ASP A 147 -35.49 -6.13 11.96
N LYS A 148 -36.23 -5.10 12.37
CA LYS A 148 -36.71 -4.04 11.46
C LYS A 148 -35.59 -3.16 10.92
N LEU A 149 -34.52 -2.98 11.69
CA LEU A 149 -33.35 -2.24 11.23
C LEU A 149 -32.57 -3.04 10.17
N ALA A 150 -32.52 -4.37 10.30
CA ALA A 150 -31.94 -5.26 9.30
C ALA A 150 -32.77 -5.26 8.00
N GLU A 151 -34.09 -5.32 8.10
CA GLU A 151 -35.00 -5.17 6.94
C GLU A 151 -34.77 -3.84 6.22
N LEU A 152 -34.64 -2.74 6.97
CA LEU A 152 -34.32 -1.42 6.41
C LEU A 152 -32.94 -1.39 5.73
N ALA A 153 -31.94 -2.08 6.28
CA ALA A 153 -30.62 -2.17 5.68
C ALA A 153 -30.65 -2.94 4.34
N GLU A 154 -31.41 -4.02 4.27
CA GLU A 154 -31.64 -4.77 3.03
C GLU A 154 -32.39 -3.91 2.00
N GLN A 155 -33.41 -3.17 2.43
CA GLN A 155 -34.17 -2.24 1.58
C GLN A 155 -33.26 -1.16 0.97
N VAL A 156 -32.39 -0.54 1.77
CA VAL A 156 -31.43 0.47 1.32
C VAL A 156 -30.42 -0.13 0.34
N ALA A 157 -29.86 -1.32 0.63
CA ALA A 157 -28.94 -2.00 -0.28
C ALA A 157 -29.62 -2.35 -1.62
N ALA A 158 -30.85 -2.87 -1.57
CA ALA A 158 -31.65 -3.17 -2.75
C ALA A 158 -31.95 -1.92 -3.58
N MET A 159 -32.19 -0.78 -2.93
CA MET A 159 -32.45 0.49 -3.61
C MET A 159 -31.19 1.08 -4.26
N THR A 160 -30.01 0.98 -3.63
CA THR A 160 -28.73 1.34 -4.25
C THR A 160 -28.45 0.48 -5.49
N ALA A 161 -28.61 -0.85 -5.39
CA ALA A 161 -28.43 -1.77 -6.51
C ALA A 161 -29.44 -1.52 -7.65
N SER A 162 -30.68 -1.18 -7.28
CA SER A 162 -31.73 -0.80 -8.21
C SER A 162 -31.36 0.43 -9.03
N LEU A 163 -30.84 1.47 -8.37
CA LEU A 163 -30.42 2.69 -9.03
C LEU A 163 -29.23 2.44 -9.99
N GLU A 164 -28.30 1.57 -9.63
CA GLU A 164 -27.15 1.22 -10.48
C GLU A 164 -27.58 0.57 -11.81
N VAL A 165 -28.56 -0.34 -11.77
CA VAL A 165 -29.14 -0.95 -12.99
C VAL A 165 -29.88 0.07 -13.85
N LEU A 166 -30.36 1.17 -13.26
CA LEU A 166 -31.06 2.25 -13.95
C LEU A 166 -30.13 3.34 -14.51
N SER A 167 -28.80 3.12 -14.57
CA SER A 167 -27.81 4.11 -15.02
C SER A 167 -28.09 4.72 -16.40
N ASP A 168 -28.66 3.93 -17.31
CA ASP A 168 -28.96 4.34 -18.69
C ASP A 168 -30.36 4.95 -18.85
N ALA A 169 -31.13 5.07 -17.77
CA ALA A 169 -32.47 5.64 -17.79
C ALA A 169 -32.41 7.18 -17.95
N PRO A 170 -33.34 7.78 -18.73
CA PRO A 170 -33.33 9.23 -18.98
C PRO A 170 -33.63 10.07 -17.72
N ASP A 171 -34.25 9.48 -16.70
CA ASP A 171 -34.59 10.11 -15.43
C ASP A 171 -33.62 9.75 -14.29
N TYR A 172 -32.51 9.08 -14.60
CA TYR A 172 -31.51 8.62 -13.64
C TYR A 172 -31.03 9.72 -12.70
N GLU A 173 -30.70 10.91 -13.21
CA GLU A 173 -30.17 11.99 -12.40
C GLU A 173 -31.19 12.50 -11.35
N ASN A 174 -32.48 12.55 -11.72
CA ASN A 174 -33.54 12.92 -10.79
C ASN A 174 -33.72 11.87 -9.69
N LYS A 175 -33.71 10.58 -10.05
CA LYS A 175 -33.78 9.47 -9.10
C LYS A 175 -32.57 9.45 -8.16
N ARG A 176 -31.37 9.70 -8.69
CA ARG A 176 -30.14 9.83 -7.90
C ARG A 176 -30.24 10.96 -6.87
N LEU A 177 -30.74 12.12 -7.28
CA LEU A 177 -30.94 13.25 -6.37
C LEU A 177 -31.98 12.96 -5.27
N GLN A 178 -33.09 12.29 -5.63
CA GLN A 178 -34.08 11.87 -4.65
C GLN A 178 -33.47 10.86 -3.67
N LEU A 179 -32.72 9.88 -4.16
CA LEU A 179 -32.04 8.89 -3.33
C LEU A 179 -31.06 9.54 -2.34
N GLU A 180 -30.23 10.46 -2.81
CA GLU A 180 -29.31 11.21 -1.94
C GLU A 180 -30.04 12.01 -0.87
N THR A 181 -31.20 12.59 -1.19
CA THR A 181 -32.03 13.31 -0.23
C THR A 181 -32.58 12.36 0.84
N LEU A 182 -33.05 11.18 0.45
CA LEU A 182 -33.50 10.14 1.38
C LEU A 182 -32.36 9.63 2.26
N TYR A 183 -31.17 9.39 1.68
CA TYR A 183 -29.98 8.96 2.42
C TYR A 183 -29.48 10.02 3.40
N ASN A 184 -29.54 11.30 3.06
CA ASN A 184 -29.22 12.40 3.97
C ASN A 184 -30.17 12.43 5.18
N ARG A 185 -31.48 12.28 4.93
CA ARG A 185 -32.49 12.23 6.00
C ARG A 185 -32.30 10.99 6.87
N LEU A 186 -32.05 9.84 6.26
CA LEU A 186 -31.83 8.59 6.96
C LEU A 186 -30.56 8.65 7.83
N GLU A 187 -29.43 9.10 7.28
CA GLU A 187 -28.18 9.31 8.02
C GLU A 187 -28.39 10.21 9.24
N ALA A 188 -29.12 11.33 9.08
CA ALA A 188 -29.41 12.24 10.18
C ALA A 188 -30.24 11.57 11.30
N ALA A 189 -31.20 10.71 10.92
CA ALA A 189 -32.03 9.98 11.88
C ALA A 189 -31.27 8.85 12.61
N ILE A 190 -30.35 8.16 11.92
CA ILE A 190 -29.64 7.00 12.50
C ILE A 190 -28.32 7.36 13.19
N SER A 191 -27.73 8.53 12.91
CA SER A 191 -26.45 8.93 13.53
C SER A 191 -26.53 9.02 15.06
N PRO A 192 -27.55 9.62 15.69
CA PRO A 192 -27.67 9.64 17.15
C PRO A 192 -27.76 8.25 17.80
N PRO A 193 -28.65 7.32 17.40
CA PRO A 193 -28.70 5.99 18.00
C PRO A 193 -27.47 5.14 17.70
N LEU A 194 -26.81 5.33 16.54
CA LEU A 194 -25.50 4.73 16.27
C LEU A 194 -24.46 5.23 17.29
N ILE A 195 -24.37 6.54 17.53
CA ILE A 195 -23.44 7.11 18.53
C ILE A 195 -23.75 6.58 19.93
N GLU A 196 -25.01 6.38 20.28
CA GLU A 196 -25.40 5.77 21.55
C GLU A 196 -24.92 4.31 21.66
N ALA A 197 -25.20 3.47 20.65
CA ALA A 197 -24.73 2.08 20.61
C ALA A 197 -23.20 1.99 20.67
N LEU A 198 -22.51 2.87 19.93
CA LEU A 198 -21.05 3.04 19.98
C LEU A 198 -20.57 3.41 21.39
N THR A 199 -21.28 4.30 22.08
CA THR A 199 -20.93 4.73 23.45
C THR A 199 -21.13 3.62 24.47
N GLN A 200 -22.14 2.77 24.27
CA GLN A 200 -22.40 1.60 25.11
C GLN A 200 -21.51 0.40 24.77
N MET A 201 -20.69 0.49 23.71
CA MET A 201 -19.86 -0.61 23.20
C MET A 201 -20.68 -1.85 22.77
N ASP A 202 -21.92 -1.64 22.33
CA ASP A 202 -22.82 -2.71 21.86
C ASP A 202 -22.46 -3.10 20.41
N ALA A 203 -21.74 -4.21 20.25
CA ALA A 203 -21.25 -4.67 18.95
C ALA A 203 -22.38 -5.08 18.01
N ASP A 204 -23.41 -5.76 18.52
CA ASP A 204 -24.50 -6.31 17.71
C ASP A 204 -25.36 -5.18 17.13
N ARG A 205 -25.79 -4.23 17.98
CA ARG A 205 -26.54 -3.05 17.51
C ARG A 205 -25.72 -2.20 16.55
N THR A 206 -24.44 -1.99 16.84
CA THR A 206 -23.56 -1.21 15.95
C THR A 206 -23.44 -1.89 14.59
N ALA A 207 -23.26 -3.21 14.54
CA ALA A 207 -23.12 -3.94 13.28
C ALA A 207 -24.33 -3.75 12.35
N THR A 208 -25.56 -3.71 12.88
CA THR A 208 -26.76 -3.46 12.08
C THR A 208 -26.80 -2.04 11.51
N TYR A 209 -26.39 -1.02 12.30
CA TYR A 209 -26.24 0.34 11.78
C TYR A 209 -25.11 0.42 10.74
N VAL A 210 -23.99 -0.27 10.94
CA VAL A 210 -22.87 -0.32 9.99
C VAL A 210 -23.34 -0.88 8.64
N SER A 211 -24.15 -1.96 8.63
CA SER A 211 -24.70 -2.49 7.38
C SER A 211 -25.62 -1.49 6.66
N LEU A 212 -26.39 -0.71 7.41
CA LEU A 212 -27.25 0.34 6.85
C LEU A 212 -26.42 1.45 6.18
N PHE A 213 -25.37 1.93 6.86
CA PHE A 213 -24.44 2.90 6.29
C PHE A 213 -23.65 2.34 5.09
N ALA A 214 -23.28 1.06 5.12
CA ALA A 214 -22.63 0.41 3.99
C ALA A 214 -23.56 0.32 2.78
N GLY A 215 -24.84 0.00 2.98
CA GLY A 215 -25.86 0.00 1.92
C GLY A 215 -26.05 1.38 1.25
N MET A 216 -25.86 2.46 2.00
CA MET A 216 -25.87 3.83 1.47
C MET A 216 -24.53 4.27 0.84
N GLY A 217 -23.47 3.46 0.94
CA GLY A 217 -22.12 3.87 0.53
C GLY A 217 -21.47 4.93 1.44
N ARG A 218 -21.92 5.06 2.69
CA ARG A 218 -21.51 6.13 3.64
C ARG A 218 -20.64 5.63 4.80
N THR A 219 -19.71 4.73 4.51
CA THR A 219 -18.82 4.12 5.51
C THR A 219 -17.95 5.14 6.27
N VAL A 220 -17.56 6.24 5.62
CA VAL A 220 -16.78 7.33 6.24
C VAL A 220 -17.53 7.99 7.40
N SER A 221 -18.87 8.11 7.31
CA SER A 221 -19.69 8.69 8.38
C SER A 221 -19.72 7.81 9.62
N VAL A 222 -19.65 6.48 9.45
CA VAL A 222 -19.56 5.52 10.56
C VAL A 222 -18.26 5.72 11.34
N SER A 223 -17.13 5.80 10.66
CA SER A 223 -15.83 6.06 11.29
C SER A 223 -15.82 7.40 12.04
N ARG A 224 -16.48 8.43 11.50
CA ARG A 224 -16.66 9.73 12.18
C ARG A 224 -17.51 9.60 13.44
N CYS A 225 -18.62 8.87 13.39
CA CYS A 225 -19.47 8.61 14.56
C CYS A 225 -18.68 7.86 15.65
N TRP A 226 -17.88 6.86 15.25
CA TRP A 226 -17.02 6.14 16.17
C TRP A 226 -15.98 7.04 16.83
N ARG A 227 -15.24 7.86 16.06
CA ARG A 227 -14.27 8.80 16.65
C ARG A 227 -14.94 9.71 17.67
N ARG A 228 -16.15 10.22 17.37
CA ARG A 228 -16.92 11.07 18.30
C ARG A 228 -17.30 10.33 19.59
N ALA A 229 -17.84 9.12 19.47
CA ALA A 229 -18.24 8.31 20.62
C ALA A 229 -17.04 7.88 21.47
N ALA A 230 -15.96 7.41 20.82
CA ALA A 230 -14.72 7.01 21.47
C ALA A 230 -14.05 8.19 22.17
N ALA A 231 -13.99 9.36 21.53
CA ALA A 231 -13.45 10.56 22.13
C ALA A 231 -14.25 10.98 23.37
N ALA A 232 -15.58 10.90 23.31
CA ALA A 232 -16.44 11.21 24.44
C ALA A 232 -16.19 10.27 25.63
N ARG A 233 -16.09 8.95 25.39
CA ARG A 233 -15.78 7.96 26.44
C ARG A 233 -14.41 8.19 27.07
N LEU A 234 -13.37 8.29 26.25
CA LEU A 234 -11.99 8.45 26.73
C LEU A 234 -11.79 9.79 27.44
N SER A 235 -12.44 10.87 26.98
CA SER A 235 -12.42 12.16 27.67
C SER A 235 -13.20 12.14 28.99
N ALA A 236 -14.27 11.35 29.09
CA ALA A 236 -14.99 11.18 30.35
C ALA A 236 -14.17 10.37 31.36
N GLU A 237 -13.47 9.33 30.89
CA GLU A 237 -12.55 8.54 31.70
C GLU A 237 -11.39 9.39 32.21
N TRP A 238 -10.77 10.19 31.35
CA TRP A 238 -9.72 11.13 31.74
C TRP A 238 -10.15 12.05 32.88
N ARG A 239 -11.36 12.63 32.80
CA ARG A 239 -11.90 13.53 33.85
C ARG A 239 -12.22 12.81 35.16
N ARG A 240 -12.39 11.49 35.13
CA ARG A 240 -12.69 10.67 36.31
C ARG A 240 -11.46 10.22 37.07
N LEU A 241 -10.26 10.38 36.50
CA LEU A 241 -9.03 9.99 37.17
C LEU A 241 -8.80 10.83 38.42
N ASP A 242 -8.46 10.16 39.53
CA ASP A 242 -8.13 10.81 40.80
C ASP A 242 -6.89 11.71 40.69
N SER A 243 -5.93 11.29 39.87
CA SER A 243 -4.69 12.01 39.62
C SER A 243 -4.40 12.07 38.12
N HIS A 244 -4.25 13.29 37.62
CA HIS A 244 -3.96 13.54 36.21
C HIS A 244 -2.43 13.58 36.04
N THR A 245 -1.87 12.57 35.37
CA THR A 245 -0.45 12.52 34.97
C THR A 245 -0.34 12.01 33.54
N LEU A 246 0.79 12.27 32.87
CA LEU A 246 0.99 11.77 31.52
C LEU A 246 1.11 10.24 31.50
N ALA A 247 1.83 9.65 32.47
CA ALA A 247 1.83 8.21 32.69
C ALA A 247 0.41 7.60 32.80
N ALA A 248 -0.51 8.25 33.53
CA ALA A 248 -1.88 7.77 33.66
C ALA A 248 -2.66 7.88 32.34
N LEU A 249 -2.50 9.00 31.62
CA LEU A 249 -3.09 9.17 30.28
C LEU A 249 -2.59 8.10 29.31
N ASN A 250 -1.27 7.91 29.25
CA ASN A 250 -0.64 6.95 28.36
C ASN A 250 -1.09 5.54 28.67
N ARG A 251 -1.17 5.16 29.96
CA ARG A 251 -1.70 3.86 30.38
C ARG A 251 -3.14 3.64 29.92
N MET A 252 -4.01 4.64 30.11
CA MET A 252 -5.42 4.60 29.69
C MET A 252 -5.56 4.41 28.17
N LEU A 253 -4.79 5.17 27.38
CA LEU A 253 -4.83 5.07 25.92
C LEU A 253 -4.20 3.77 25.41
N SER A 254 -3.06 3.36 25.95
CA SER A 254 -2.36 2.15 25.55
C SER A 254 -3.15 0.88 25.90
N SER A 255 -3.86 0.83 27.03
CA SER A 255 -4.64 -0.35 27.41
C SER A 255 -5.84 -0.62 26.51
N GLU A 256 -6.40 0.43 25.89
CA GLU A 256 -7.56 0.32 25.01
C GLU A 256 -7.20 0.29 23.54
N ALA A 257 -5.97 0.63 23.16
CA ALA A 257 -5.57 0.78 21.76
C ALA A 257 -5.78 -0.49 20.92
N GLY A 258 -5.37 -1.66 21.43
CA GLY A 258 -5.60 -2.94 20.76
C GLY A 258 -7.08 -3.25 20.58
N LYS A 259 -7.88 -3.08 21.64
CA LYS A 259 -9.33 -3.29 21.60
C LYS A 259 -10.01 -2.37 20.60
N GLN A 260 -9.61 -1.10 20.53
CA GLN A 260 -10.16 -0.15 19.56
C GLN A 260 -9.85 -0.56 18.12
N VAL A 261 -8.64 -1.06 17.85
CA VAL A 261 -8.26 -1.59 16.53
C VAL A 261 -9.09 -2.82 16.18
N ASP A 262 -9.26 -3.76 17.11
CA ASP A 262 -10.08 -4.95 16.90
C ASP A 262 -11.54 -4.58 16.63
N TRP A 263 -12.05 -3.59 17.34
CA TRP A 263 -13.42 -3.12 17.19
C TRP A 263 -13.63 -2.43 15.83
N LEU A 264 -12.68 -1.58 15.41
CA LEU A 264 -12.67 -0.97 14.08
C LEU A 264 -12.61 -2.00 12.96
N THR A 265 -11.85 -3.08 13.15
CA THR A 265 -11.65 -4.13 12.16
C THR A 265 -12.86 -5.06 12.08
N ASN A 266 -13.35 -5.56 13.21
CA ASN A 266 -14.34 -6.64 13.25
C ASN A 266 -15.78 -6.12 13.25
N VAL A 267 -16.06 -5.02 13.95
CA VAL A 267 -17.44 -4.48 14.08
C VAL A 267 -17.71 -3.46 12.97
N LEU A 268 -16.80 -2.50 12.79
CA LEU A 268 -16.96 -1.44 11.80
C LEU A 268 -16.52 -1.83 10.40
N LYS A 269 -15.76 -2.92 10.26
CA LYS A 269 -15.19 -3.35 8.99
C LYS A 269 -14.43 -2.22 8.28
N SER A 270 -13.74 -1.39 9.07
CA SER A 270 -12.98 -0.26 8.56
C SER A 270 -11.83 -0.73 7.68
N GLU A 271 -11.63 -0.08 6.54
CA GLU A 271 -10.47 -0.31 5.68
C GLU A 271 -9.17 0.23 6.30
N THR A 272 -9.29 1.23 7.19
CA THR A 272 -8.16 1.99 7.76
C THR A 272 -8.20 2.09 9.29
N PRO A 273 -8.25 0.96 10.03
CA PRO A 273 -8.39 0.97 11.48
C PRO A 273 -7.25 1.69 12.22
N VAL A 274 -6.01 1.63 11.75
CA VAL A 274 -4.88 2.30 12.43
C VAL A 274 -4.95 3.81 12.24
N THR A 275 -5.23 4.24 11.02
CA THR A 275 -5.39 5.65 10.69
C THR A 275 -6.47 6.30 11.53
N GLU A 276 -7.60 5.61 11.71
CA GLU A 276 -8.72 6.05 12.53
C GLU A 276 -8.36 6.15 14.01
N LEU A 277 -7.60 5.18 14.55
CA LEU A 277 -7.07 5.25 15.91
C LEU A 277 -6.12 6.43 16.11
N ILE A 278 -5.16 6.63 15.20
CA ILE A 278 -4.17 7.70 15.33
C ILE A 278 -4.83 9.08 15.24
N ARG A 279 -5.84 9.23 14.37
CA ARG A 279 -6.67 10.45 14.32
C ARG A 279 -7.38 10.70 15.64
N LEU A 280 -8.05 9.67 16.19
CA LEU A 280 -8.71 9.77 17.50
C LEU A 280 -7.72 10.22 18.59
N TYR A 281 -6.54 9.62 18.66
CA TYR A 281 -5.55 9.94 19.71
C TYR A 281 -4.96 11.34 19.53
N THR A 282 -4.73 11.75 18.28
CA THR A 282 -4.30 13.11 17.97
C THR A 282 -5.36 14.14 18.42
N ASP A 283 -6.63 13.91 18.06
CA ASP A 283 -7.73 14.80 18.42
C ASP A 283 -7.92 14.85 19.95
N LEU A 284 -7.80 13.71 20.64
CA LEU A 284 -7.86 13.65 22.10
C LEU A 284 -6.73 14.46 22.74
N LEU A 285 -5.48 14.23 22.37
CA LEU A 285 -4.34 14.96 22.95
C LEU A 285 -4.48 16.49 22.81
N LEU A 286 -5.16 16.95 21.76
CA LEU A 286 -5.43 18.38 21.51
C LEU A 286 -6.67 18.93 22.24
N SER A 287 -7.63 18.08 22.62
CA SER A 287 -8.95 18.50 23.14
C SER A 287 -9.26 18.09 24.58
N LEU A 288 -8.43 17.25 25.19
CA LEU A 288 -8.59 16.82 26.59
C LEU A 288 -8.60 18.02 27.56
N ASP A 289 -9.46 17.91 28.57
CA ASP A 289 -9.58 18.87 29.65
C ASP A 289 -9.58 18.14 31.00
N PRO A 290 -8.59 18.36 31.89
CA PRO A 290 -7.45 19.29 31.70
C PRO A 290 -6.47 18.82 30.62
N SER A 291 -5.85 19.75 29.89
CA SER A 291 -4.93 19.38 28.80
C SER A 291 -3.61 18.81 29.34
N PRO A 292 -2.95 17.87 28.61
CA PRO A 292 -1.69 17.26 29.06
C PRO A 292 -0.62 18.31 29.40
N THR A 293 -0.48 19.36 28.59
CA THR A 293 0.47 20.45 28.86
C THR A 293 0.16 21.21 30.15
N LYS A 294 -1.13 21.47 30.44
CA LYS A 294 -1.53 22.15 31.68
C LYS A 294 -1.21 21.28 32.90
N VAL A 295 -1.50 19.98 32.82
CA VAL A 295 -1.21 19.00 33.87
C VAL A 295 0.29 18.98 34.21
N VAL A 296 1.14 18.78 33.20
CA VAL A 296 2.59 18.71 33.43
C VAL A 296 3.14 20.06 33.89
N SER A 297 2.61 21.17 33.37
CA SER A 297 2.98 22.51 33.84
C SER A 297 2.60 22.76 35.31
N ALA A 298 1.49 22.21 35.78
CA ALA A 298 1.08 22.29 37.17
C ALA A 298 1.99 21.42 38.05
N ASN A 299 2.27 20.19 37.64
CA ASN A 299 3.19 19.29 38.34
C ASN A 299 4.59 19.89 38.48
N LEU A 300 5.10 20.56 37.43
CA LEU A 300 6.40 21.23 37.49
C LEU A 300 6.44 22.38 38.51
N LYS A 301 5.32 23.08 38.72
CA LYS A 301 5.23 24.15 39.73
C LYS A 301 5.19 23.62 41.16
N LEU A 302 4.85 22.34 41.35
CA LEU A 302 4.83 21.68 42.65
C LEU A 302 6.21 21.13 43.07
N CYS A 303 7.17 21.06 42.14
CA CYS A 303 8.54 20.67 42.44
C CYS A 303 9.17 21.64 43.44
N SER A 304 9.79 21.12 44.48
CA SER A 304 10.43 21.90 45.55
C SER A 304 11.87 22.27 45.22
N SER A 305 12.50 21.52 44.32
CA SER A 305 13.89 21.76 43.89
C SER A 305 14.06 21.72 42.36
N SER A 306 15.14 22.32 41.88
CA SER A 306 15.50 22.31 40.46
C SER A 306 15.80 20.89 39.96
N ASP A 307 16.36 20.03 40.80
CA ASP A 307 16.65 18.63 40.44
C ASP A 307 15.35 17.80 40.32
N GLU A 308 14.38 17.98 41.22
CA GLU A 308 13.05 17.38 41.10
C GLU A 308 12.35 17.81 39.79
N GLY A 309 12.47 19.08 39.41
CA GLY A 309 11.93 19.59 38.16
C GLY A 309 12.58 18.94 36.92
N ILE A 310 13.89 18.72 36.96
CA ILE A 310 14.62 18.03 35.88
C ILE A 310 14.29 16.54 35.82
N LEU A 311 14.11 15.89 36.97
CA LEU A 311 13.64 14.50 37.05
C LEU A 311 12.23 14.37 36.45
N LEU A 312 11.31 15.26 36.79
CA LEU A 312 9.96 15.28 36.19
C LEU A 312 10.02 15.40 34.65
N LEU A 313 10.90 16.25 34.11
CA LEU A 313 11.07 16.38 32.65
C LEU A 313 11.69 15.12 32.01
N THR A 314 12.53 14.41 32.77
CA THR A 314 13.10 13.12 32.34
C THR A 314 12.02 12.05 32.28
N ASP A 315 11.22 11.94 33.34
CA ASP A 315 10.10 10.99 33.43
C ASP A 315 9.05 11.30 32.35
N LEU A 316 8.73 12.58 32.14
CA LEU A 316 7.86 13.04 31.07
C LEU A 316 8.33 12.55 29.69
N ARG A 317 9.64 12.66 29.41
CA ARG A 317 10.21 12.19 28.15
C ARG A 317 10.04 10.68 28.01
N THR A 318 10.35 9.93 29.05
CA THR A 318 10.19 8.47 29.07
C THR A 318 8.73 8.07 28.87
N ASP A 319 7.78 8.71 29.55
CA ASP A 319 6.35 8.47 29.37
C ASP A 319 5.92 8.67 27.90
N ILE A 320 6.39 9.76 27.25
CA ILE A 320 6.08 10.04 25.83
C ILE A 320 6.70 8.96 24.93
N ASP A 321 7.96 8.61 25.15
CA ASP A 321 8.66 7.60 24.34
C ASP A 321 7.96 6.23 24.47
N ASP A 322 7.55 5.83 25.67
CA ASP A 322 6.81 4.59 25.92
C ASP A 322 5.46 4.57 25.19
N PHE A 323 4.73 5.69 25.20
CA PHE A 323 3.48 5.83 24.47
C PHE A 323 3.69 5.75 22.95
N VAL A 324 4.70 6.46 22.43
CA VAL A 324 5.04 6.41 21.00
C VAL A 324 5.45 5.00 20.58
N ASN A 325 6.26 4.31 21.38
CA ASN A 325 6.65 2.92 21.15
C ASN A 325 5.44 1.97 21.16
N CYS A 326 4.47 2.19 22.05
CA CYS A 326 3.22 1.44 22.06
C CYS A 326 2.45 1.61 20.73
N ILE A 327 2.34 2.84 20.23
CA ILE A 327 1.68 3.10 18.94
C ILE A 327 2.49 2.54 17.77
N GLN A 328 3.82 2.60 17.83
CA GLN A 328 4.69 2.01 16.82
C GLN A 328 4.50 0.48 16.74
N ASN A 329 4.42 -0.20 17.88
CA ASN A 329 4.12 -1.64 17.92
C ASN A 329 2.75 -1.96 17.31
N ILE A 330 1.76 -1.07 17.47
CA ILE A 330 0.45 -1.24 16.83
C ILE A 330 0.56 -1.03 15.32
N LEU A 331 1.30 -0.02 14.86
CA LEU A 331 1.57 0.24 13.44
C LEU A 331 2.25 -0.97 12.77
N ASP A 332 3.24 -1.56 13.43
CA ASP A 332 4.05 -2.66 12.90
C ASP A 332 3.39 -4.04 13.04
N ALA A 333 2.28 -4.15 13.78
CA ALA A 333 1.57 -5.40 13.99
C ALA A 333 1.06 -5.99 12.65
N PRO A 334 1.29 -7.28 12.37
CA PRO A 334 0.88 -7.91 11.13
C PRO A 334 -0.65 -7.96 11.03
N ARG A 335 -1.19 -7.49 9.90
CA ARG A 335 -2.63 -7.41 9.64
C ARG A 335 -2.98 -7.99 8.27
N GLN A 336 -4.21 -8.47 8.16
CA GLN A 336 -4.75 -8.95 6.89
C GLN A 336 -4.90 -7.80 5.87
N ASN A 337 -5.23 -6.60 6.36
CA ASN A 337 -5.30 -5.39 5.55
C ASN A 337 -3.90 -4.78 5.39
N LYS A 338 -3.48 -4.54 4.13
CA LYS A 338 -2.25 -3.81 3.80
C LYS A 338 -2.43 -2.29 4.00
N GLU A 339 -2.93 -1.89 5.17
CA GLU A 339 -3.10 -0.48 5.50
C GLU A 339 -1.73 0.20 5.56
N THR A 340 -1.58 1.31 4.84
CA THR A 340 -0.40 2.18 4.92
C THR A 340 -0.80 3.52 5.51
N VAL A 341 -0.28 3.83 6.70
CA VAL A 341 -0.55 5.11 7.36
C VAL A 341 0.29 6.20 6.72
N THR A 342 -0.35 7.30 6.32
CA THR A 342 0.34 8.42 5.67
C THR A 342 1.33 9.10 6.64
N PRO A 343 2.54 9.48 6.19
CA PRO A 343 3.52 10.15 7.05
C PRO A 343 3.02 11.46 7.69
N SER A 344 2.10 12.17 7.06
CA SER A 344 1.49 13.38 7.63
C SER A 344 0.71 13.11 8.91
N ILE A 345 -0.05 12.01 8.96
CA ILE A 345 -0.87 11.61 10.10
C ILE A 345 0.04 11.23 11.28
N ILE A 346 1.10 10.50 11.01
CA ILE A 346 2.11 10.14 12.02
C ILE A 346 2.79 11.40 12.57
N ARG A 347 3.13 12.35 11.70
CA ARG A 347 3.74 13.63 12.11
C ARG A 347 2.80 14.47 12.98
N ASP A 348 1.52 14.52 12.65
CA ASP A 348 0.54 15.29 13.41
C ASP A 348 0.29 14.67 14.79
N PHE A 349 0.23 13.34 14.87
CA PHE A 349 0.22 12.61 16.14
C PHE A 349 1.47 12.87 16.97
N ALA A 350 2.66 12.73 16.38
CA ALA A 350 3.92 12.98 17.07
C ALA A 350 3.97 14.43 17.60
N ARG A 351 3.54 15.41 16.80
CA ARG A 351 3.46 16.81 17.24
C ARG A 351 2.55 16.98 18.45
N ALA A 352 1.41 16.30 18.51
CA ALA A 352 0.50 16.35 19.64
C ALA A 352 1.09 15.63 20.88
N ALA A 353 1.66 14.45 20.72
CA ALA A 353 2.26 13.67 21.80
C ALA A 353 3.45 14.38 22.46
N TYR A 354 4.32 15.01 21.66
CA TYR A 354 5.48 15.77 22.16
C TYR A 354 5.17 17.21 22.56
N ALA A 355 3.94 17.71 22.39
CA ALA A 355 3.58 19.08 22.71
C ALA A 355 3.87 19.48 24.18
N PRO A 356 3.53 18.65 25.20
CA PRO A 356 3.79 19.00 26.60
C PRO A 356 5.28 19.20 26.89
N LEU A 357 6.13 18.31 26.36
CA LEU A 357 7.58 18.42 26.52
C LEU A 357 8.12 19.65 25.80
N ARG A 358 7.69 19.87 24.54
CA ARG A 358 8.14 21.01 23.74
C ARG A 358 7.86 22.36 24.40
N GLU A 359 6.70 22.51 25.04
CA GLU A 359 6.33 23.74 25.76
C GLU A 359 7.12 23.94 27.06
N LEU A 360 7.61 22.85 27.67
CA LEU A 360 8.36 22.89 28.92
C LEU A 360 9.89 22.93 28.72
N LEU A 361 10.38 22.61 27.53
CA LEU A 361 11.82 22.68 27.21
C LEU A 361 12.47 24.01 27.58
N PRO A 362 11.88 25.19 27.32
CA PRO A 362 12.49 26.46 27.75
C PRO A 362 12.66 26.58 29.28
N LYS A 363 11.80 25.94 30.07
CA LYS A 363 11.92 25.94 31.54
C LYS A 363 13.08 25.08 32.03
N TYR A 364 13.51 24.08 31.25
CA TYR A 364 14.70 23.31 31.57
C TYR A 364 15.93 24.21 31.73
N THR A 365 16.10 25.20 30.83
CA THR A 365 17.23 26.14 30.91
C THR A 365 17.23 26.89 32.23
N GLU A 366 16.07 27.35 32.70
CA GLU A 366 15.94 28.05 33.98
C GLU A 366 16.30 27.12 35.15
N LEU A 367 15.75 25.90 35.17
CA LEU A 367 15.99 24.91 36.22
C LEU A 367 17.46 24.50 36.28
N GLN A 368 18.07 24.22 35.12
CA GLN A 368 19.47 23.84 35.03
C GLN A 368 20.40 24.98 35.42
N THR A 369 20.08 26.22 35.05
CA THR A 369 20.83 27.41 35.48
C THR A 369 20.77 27.56 36.99
N ARG A 370 19.56 27.46 37.58
CA ARG A 370 19.39 27.54 39.04
C ARG A 370 20.15 26.42 39.75
N LEU A 371 20.07 25.18 39.27
CA LEU A 371 20.82 24.05 39.83
C LEU A 371 22.34 24.28 39.80
N PHE A 372 22.87 24.81 38.69
CA PHE A 372 24.29 25.14 38.60
C PHE A 372 24.70 26.27 39.55
N LEU A 373 23.85 27.29 39.73
CA LEU A 373 24.09 28.36 40.69
C LEU A 373 23.99 27.86 42.14
N ASP A 374 23.12 26.90 42.43
CA ASP A 374 23.01 26.28 43.75
C ASP A 374 24.32 25.55 44.12
N TYR A 375 25.03 24.95 43.16
CA TYR A 375 26.37 24.40 43.40
C TYR A 375 27.41 25.46 43.78
N LEU A 376 27.21 26.72 43.38
CA LEU A 376 28.08 27.85 43.72
C LEU A 376 27.63 28.59 44.99
N ASN A 377 26.50 28.23 45.58
CA ASN A 377 26.00 28.78 46.85
C ASN A 377 26.54 28.03 48.08
N ASP A 378 27.64 27.28 47.93
CA ASP A 378 28.30 26.57 49.03
C ASP A 378 28.83 27.56 50.08
N PRO A 379 28.47 27.44 51.38
CA PRO A 379 29.01 28.26 52.46
C PRO A 379 30.55 28.29 52.49
N GLN A 380 31.23 27.25 52.01
CA GLN A 380 32.69 27.19 51.91
C GLN A 380 33.26 28.20 50.91
N LEU A 381 32.45 28.73 50.00
CA LEU A 381 32.86 29.79 49.06
C LEU A 381 32.77 31.21 49.66
N ASN A 382 32.30 31.34 50.91
CA ASN A 382 32.22 32.61 51.64
C ASN A 382 33.32 32.77 52.70
N GLN A 383 34.41 31.99 52.61
CA GLN A 383 35.52 32.07 53.56
C GLN A 383 36.26 33.41 53.49
N GLU A 384 36.60 33.97 54.65
CA GLU A 384 37.40 35.20 54.74
C GLU A 384 38.89 34.93 54.46
N ASP A 385 39.40 33.78 54.89
CA ASP A 385 40.78 33.36 54.65
C ASP A 385 41.03 33.05 53.17
N LEU A 386 42.12 33.61 52.63
CA LEU A 386 42.41 33.53 51.20
C LEU A 386 42.78 32.11 50.75
N LEU A 387 43.45 31.35 51.60
CA LEU A 387 43.90 30.00 51.28
C LEU A 387 42.74 29.01 51.37
N GLU A 388 41.88 29.13 52.39
CA GLU A 388 40.67 28.32 52.52
C GLU A 388 39.65 28.59 51.40
N LEU A 389 39.51 29.86 50.97
CA LEU A 389 38.68 30.17 49.80
C LEU A 389 39.28 29.58 48.51
N SER A 390 40.60 29.66 48.31
CA SER A 390 41.26 29.02 47.17
C SER A 390 41.11 27.49 47.17
N ARG A 391 41.16 26.83 48.35
CA ARG A 391 40.88 25.40 48.51
C ARG A 391 39.45 25.05 48.12
N SER A 392 38.51 25.86 48.54
CA SER A 392 37.08 25.67 48.24
C SER A 392 36.80 25.82 46.74
N ILE A 393 37.38 26.84 46.09
CA ILE A 393 37.29 27.04 44.64
C ILE A 393 37.93 25.87 43.87
N LEU A 394 39.09 25.36 44.32
CA LEU A 394 39.72 24.19 43.71
C LEU A 394 38.80 22.96 43.79
N THR A 395 38.21 22.71 44.96
CA THR A 395 37.27 21.59 45.16
C THR A 395 36.06 21.68 44.21
N VAL A 396 35.53 22.89 44.00
CA VAL A 396 34.45 23.14 43.03
C VAL A 396 34.92 22.87 41.60
N SER A 397 36.14 23.29 41.25
CA SER A 397 36.70 23.06 39.92
C SER A 397 36.87 21.58 39.58
N GLU A 398 37.24 20.75 40.57
CA GLU A 398 37.41 19.30 40.41
C GLU A 398 36.06 18.58 40.22
N ARG A 399 34.97 19.14 40.77
CA ARG A 399 33.61 18.58 40.62
C ARG A 399 32.89 19.07 39.36
N CYS A 400 33.34 20.18 38.79
CA CYS A 400 32.73 20.85 37.64
C CYS A 400 32.51 19.90 36.45
N GLU A 401 33.51 19.10 36.11
CA GLU A 401 33.43 18.12 35.02
C GLU A 401 32.29 17.12 35.22
N GLY A 402 32.18 16.54 36.43
CA GLY A 402 31.13 15.59 36.78
C GLY A 402 29.73 16.20 36.73
N TRP A 403 29.57 17.45 37.17
CA TRP A 403 28.31 18.18 37.10
C TRP A 403 27.89 18.45 35.65
N LEU A 404 28.81 18.95 34.82
CA LEU A 404 28.56 19.22 33.40
C LEU A 404 28.26 17.93 32.63
N SER A 405 29.01 16.85 32.87
CA SER A 405 28.79 15.55 32.22
C SER A 405 27.43 14.94 32.57
N THR A 406 27.06 15.00 33.86
CA THR A 406 25.75 14.51 34.33
C THR A 406 24.60 15.33 33.75
N ALA A 407 24.70 16.66 33.77
CA ALA A 407 23.71 17.55 33.19
C ALA A 407 23.58 17.35 31.67
N PHE A 408 24.70 17.14 30.98
CA PHE A 408 24.72 16.84 29.55
C PHE A 408 24.00 15.53 29.22
N SER A 409 24.21 14.47 30.00
CA SER A 409 23.51 13.20 29.82
C SER A 409 22.00 13.32 30.09
N LYS A 410 21.61 14.08 31.12
CA LYS A 410 20.19 14.37 31.44
C LYS A 410 19.52 15.15 30.30
N VAL A 411 20.10 16.27 29.85
CA VAL A 411 19.50 17.08 28.77
C VAL A 411 19.47 16.33 27.44
N LYS A 412 20.47 15.48 27.15
CA LYS A 412 20.48 14.66 25.93
C LYS A 412 19.29 13.71 25.89
N ARG A 413 18.94 13.10 27.03
CA ARG A 413 17.75 12.26 27.16
C ARG A 413 16.47 13.07 26.93
N ILE A 414 16.36 14.25 27.53
CA ILE A 414 15.13 15.07 27.50
C ILE A 414 14.93 15.73 26.12
N ALA A 415 15.92 16.47 25.64
CA ALA A 415 15.80 17.37 24.49
C ALA A 415 16.27 16.76 23.16
N GLY A 416 16.96 15.62 23.18
CA GLY A 416 17.47 14.96 21.97
C GLY A 416 18.31 15.91 21.11
N GLU A 417 17.93 16.08 19.84
CA GLU A 417 18.63 16.97 18.89
C GLU A 417 18.59 18.45 19.28
N ALA A 418 17.61 18.88 20.08
CA ALA A 418 17.47 20.27 20.54
C ALA A 418 18.34 20.59 21.77
N LEU A 419 19.21 19.67 22.23
CA LEU A 419 19.94 19.80 23.48
C LEU A 419 20.73 21.11 23.59
N TYR A 420 21.45 21.51 22.53
CA TYR A 420 22.38 22.65 22.60
C TYR A 420 21.64 23.96 22.79
N ALA A 421 20.49 24.13 22.11
CA ALA A 421 19.67 25.33 22.22
C ALA A 421 19.16 25.58 23.65
N VAL A 422 18.98 24.50 24.42
CA VAL A 422 18.39 24.55 25.77
C VAL A 422 19.49 24.47 26.86
N TYR A 423 20.57 23.74 26.61
CA TYR A 423 21.64 23.47 27.58
C TYR A 423 22.71 24.56 27.63
N MET A 424 23.15 25.05 26.46
CA MET A 424 24.30 25.95 26.37
C MET A 424 24.12 27.25 27.17
N PRO A 425 22.94 27.92 27.18
CA PRO A 425 22.76 29.12 27.98
C PRO A 425 22.96 28.90 29.49
N ALA A 426 22.62 27.71 30.00
CA ALA A 426 22.85 27.36 31.40
C ALA A 426 24.34 27.17 31.71
N VAL A 427 25.08 26.54 30.79
CA VAL A 427 26.54 26.37 30.89
C VAL A 427 27.26 27.71 30.81
N GLU A 428 26.86 28.59 29.91
CA GLU A 428 27.44 29.95 29.78
C GLU A 428 27.23 30.77 31.05
N ASN A 429 26.04 30.70 31.65
CA ASN A 429 25.74 31.38 32.90
C ASN A 429 26.60 30.85 34.06
N PHE A 430 26.71 29.52 34.17
CA PHE A 430 27.55 28.87 35.17
C PHE A 430 29.03 29.24 35.00
N ALA A 431 29.57 29.14 33.78
CA ALA A 431 30.94 29.50 33.45
C ALA A 431 31.23 30.99 33.75
N SER A 432 30.29 31.88 33.42
CA SER A 432 30.41 33.32 33.71
C SER A 432 30.44 33.59 35.22
N SER A 433 29.57 32.93 35.98
CA SER A 433 29.49 33.07 37.43
C SER A 433 30.75 32.58 38.12
N LEU A 434 31.28 31.43 37.69
CA LEU A 434 32.52 30.87 38.21
C LEU A 434 33.75 31.71 37.83
N SER A 435 33.78 32.24 36.60
CA SER A 435 34.83 33.17 36.16
C SER A 435 34.85 34.46 36.97
N ASN A 436 33.66 35.00 37.29
CA ASN A 436 33.53 36.18 38.16
C ASN A 436 34.03 35.89 39.58
N LEU A 437 33.72 34.71 40.14
CA LEU A 437 34.20 34.29 41.46
C LEU A 437 35.74 34.22 41.50
N ILE A 438 36.35 33.58 40.50
CA ILE A 438 37.80 33.47 40.36
C ILE A 438 38.46 34.84 40.18
N ALA A 439 37.90 35.69 39.33
CA ALA A 439 38.42 37.04 39.10
C ALA A 439 38.34 37.91 40.35
N ALA A 440 37.23 37.83 41.10
CA ALA A 440 37.07 38.55 42.37
C ALA A 440 38.08 38.07 43.42
N HIS A 441 38.27 36.75 43.56
CA HIS A 441 39.24 36.19 44.51
C HIS A 441 40.68 36.50 44.13
N SER A 442 41.01 36.44 42.83
CA SER A 442 42.33 36.83 42.31
C SER A 442 42.69 38.27 42.69
N ARG A 443 41.76 39.22 42.53
CA ARG A 443 41.94 40.62 42.96
C ARG A 443 42.13 40.76 44.47
N ARG A 444 41.44 39.95 45.29
CA ARG A 444 41.63 39.92 46.76
C ARG A 444 43.03 39.45 47.13
N ILE A 445 43.52 38.38 46.49
CA ILE A 445 44.88 37.87 46.69
C ILE A 445 45.92 38.93 46.28
N GLU A 446 45.75 39.56 45.12
CA GLU A 446 46.65 40.61 44.62
C GLU A 446 46.69 41.82 45.58
N SER A 447 45.53 42.27 46.04
CA SER A 447 45.44 43.39 47.00
C SER A 447 46.12 43.07 48.33
N ALA A 448 45.93 41.86 48.86
CA ALA A 448 46.57 41.39 50.08
C ALA A 448 48.10 41.27 49.92
N PHE A 449 48.56 40.80 48.76
CA PHE A 449 49.98 40.72 48.43
C PHE A 449 50.63 42.11 48.39
N LEU A 450 50.02 43.05 47.67
CA LEU A 450 50.52 44.43 47.55
C LEU A 450 50.53 45.15 48.91
N SER A 451 49.52 44.92 49.75
CA SER A 451 49.47 45.47 51.11
C SER A 451 50.54 44.88 52.02
N SER A 452 50.82 43.58 51.91
CA SER A 452 51.87 42.92 52.72
C SER A 452 53.26 43.37 52.28
N ALA A 453 53.45 43.57 50.97
CA ALA A 453 54.68 44.07 50.38
C ALA A 453 55.00 45.51 50.82
N SER A 454 53.98 46.39 50.82
CA SER A 454 54.15 47.78 51.25
C SER A 454 54.38 47.92 52.77
N ALA A 455 53.85 46.98 53.57
CA ALA A 455 54.07 46.91 55.00
C ALA A 455 55.41 46.26 55.42
N GLY A 456 56.24 45.80 54.46
CA GLY A 456 57.52 45.14 54.73
C GLY A 456 57.39 43.76 55.38
N GLN A 457 56.21 43.14 55.30
CA GLN A 457 55.95 41.80 55.80
C GLN A 457 56.48 40.73 54.82
N VAL A 458 56.56 39.48 55.28
CA VAL A 458 57.06 38.36 54.46
C VAL A 458 56.16 38.16 53.23
N THR A 459 56.72 38.36 52.04
CA THR A 459 56.07 38.16 50.74
C THR A 459 56.65 36.93 50.01
N GLY A 460 55.95 36.44 48.99
CA GLY A 460 56.40 35.28 48.19
C GLY A 460 56.01 33.93 48.80
N VAL A 461 56.86 32.92 48.65
CA VAL A 461 56.55 31.50 48.98
C VAL A 461 56.16 31.27 50.45
N LEU A 462 56.59 32.15 51.35
CA LEU A 462 56.30 32.09 52.78
C LEU A 462 55.02 32.84 53.20
N SER A 463 54.31 33.48 52.26
CA SER A 463 53.05 34.17 52.48
C SER A 463 51.85 33.28 52.14
N ASN A 464 50.68 33.51 52.75
CA ASN A 464 49.45 32.79 52.40
C ASN A 464 48.95 33.12 50.97
N THR A 465 49.41 34.24 50.38
CA THR A 465 49.01 34.66 49.02
C THR A 465 49.61 33.81 47.90
N PHE A 466 50.79 33.24 48.09
CA PHE A 466 51.45 32.40 47.08
C PHE A 466 50.76 31.03 46.88
N PRO A 467 50.53 30.20 47.92
CA PRO A 467 49.80 28.95 47.76
C PRO A 467 48.35 29.19 47.34
N ALA A 468 47.70 30.26 47.82
CA ALA A 468 46.36 30.64 47.38
C ALA A 468 46.28 30.93 45.87
N SER A 469 47.29 31.61 45.31
CA SER A 469 47.39 31.92 43.88
C SER A 469 47.62 30.66 43.02
N LEU A 470 48.52 29.76 43.47
CA LEU A 470 48.79 28.50 42.76
C LEU A 470 47.54 27.63 42.68
N MET A 471 46.80 27.49 43.79
CA MET A 471 45.54 26.74 43.82
C MET A 471 44.48 27.36 42.91
N LEU A 472 44.41 28.69 42.85
CA LEU A 472 43.48 29.39 41.97
C LEU A 472 43.84 29.19 40.48
N GLN A 473 45.12 29.15 40.15
CA GLN A 473 45.60 28.83 38.80
C GLN A 473 45.22 27.39 38.40
N THR A 474 45.43 26.42 39.29
CA THR A 474 45.00 25.03 39.05
C THR A 474 43.49 24.93 38.88
N ALA A 475 42.71 25.64 39.71
CA ALA A 475 41.26 25.67 39.59
C ALA A 475 40.79 26.23 38.25
N ALA A 476 41.38 27.35 37.80
CA ALA A 476 41.08 27.94 36.49
C ALA A 476 41.43 26.98 35.34
N ALA A 477 42.55 26.26 35.42
CA ALA A 477 42.93 25.26 34.42
C ALA A 477 41.93 24.10 34.35
N ASN A 478 41.49 23.57 35.49
CA ASN A 478 40.49 22.50 35.57
C ASN A 478 39.15 22.93 34.93
N ILE A 479 38.71 24.16 35.18
CA ILE A 479 37.46 24.69 34.61
C ILE A 479 37.58 24.86 33.10
N LEU A 480 38.70 25.37 32.61
CA LEU A 480 38.93 25.48 31.17
C LEU A 480 38.97 24.11 30.49
N ALA A 481 39.58 23.11 31.12
CA ALA A 481 39.57 21.73 30.62
C ALA A 481 38.14 21.16 30.56
N ALA A 482 37.36 21.29 31.64
CA ALA A 482 35.98 20.82 31.70
C ALA A 482 35.08 21.49 30.64
N LEU A 483 35.25 22.80 30.42
CA LEU A 483 34.51 23.54 29.38
C LEU A 483 34.95 23.19 27.96
N ALA A 484 36.24 22.90 27.75
CA ALA A 484 36.77 22.48 26.46
C ALA A 484 36.24 21.09 26.06
N GLU A 485 36.14 20.14 26.99
CA GLU A 485 35.56 18.83 26.71
C GLU A 485 34.09 18.91 26.29
N THR A 486 33.29 19.77 26.93
CA THR A 486 31.91 20.05 26.48
C THR A 486 31.85 20.61 25.06
N ARG A 487 32.92 21.27 24.58
CA ARG A 487 33.05 21.83 23.23
C ARG A 487 33.56 20.82 22.20
N ASP A 488 34.42 19.89 22.58
CA ASP A 488 34.88 18.80 21.69
C ASP A 488 33.79 17.74 21.44
N VAL A 489 32.81 17.64 22.34
CA VAL A 489 31.54 16.95 22.09
C VAL A 489 30.69 17.71 21.05
N GLU A 490 30.84 19.02 20.89
CA GLU A 490 30.19 19.79 19.83
C GLU A 490 30.81 19.51 18.44
N GLY A 491 32.14 19.35 18.38
CA GLY A 491 32.89 19.14 17.13
C GLY A 491 32.76 17.74 16.52
N ARG A 492 32.56 16.71 17.36
CA ARG A 492 32.48 15.30 16.90
C ARG A 492 31.15 14.89 16.28
N TRP A 493 30.11 15.73 16.33
CA TRP A 493 28.76 15.40 15.85
C TRP A 493 28.20 16.44 14.84
N LYS A 494 28.99 17.45 14.47
CA LYS A 494 28.73 18.32 13.28
C LYS A 494 29.33 17.74 11.99
N MET A 495 30.03 16.60 12.07
CA MET A 495 30.30 15.67 10.96
C MET A 495 29.31 14.52 11.04
#